data_AF-A0A9E7HVS5-F1
#
_entry.id   AF-A0A9E7HVS5-F1
#
_cell.length_a   1.000
_cell.length_b   1.000
_cell.length_c   1.000
_cell.angle_alpha   90.00
_cell.angle_beta   90.00
_cell.angle_gamma   90.00
#
_symmetry.space_group_name_H-M   'P 1'
#
loop_
_entity.id
_entity.type
_entity.pdbx_description
1 polymer ?
#
loop_
_entity_poly.entity_id
_entity_poly.type
_entity_poly.pdbx_seq_one_letter_code
_entity_poly.pdbx_strand_id
1 'polypeptide(L)' 'MSSEKPPFATSSYLPATTDSIAQALEAKDASESISMLYRVLENPSASPEALRIKEQAISNLTELLTGEESGGLEKPPDPA' A
#
# COMPACT_ATOMS: atom_id res chain seq x y z
N MET A 1 15.39 -25.82 -23.69
CA MET A 1 14.83 -25.41 -22.39
C MET A 1 14.90 -23.89 -22.31
N SER A 2 13.87 -23.20 -22.77
CA SER A 2 13.76 -21.75 -22.62
C SER A 2 12.68 -21.51 -21.57
N SER A 3 13.09 -21.20 -20.35
CA SER A 3 12.16 -20.79 -19.31
C SER A 3 11.74 -19.36 -19.62
N GLU A 4 10.56 -19.22 -20.21
CA GLU A 4 9.92 -17.93 -20.40
C GLU A 4 9.52 -17.39 -19.03
N LYS A 5 10.15 -16.30 -18.61
CA LYS A 5 9.81 -15.58 -17.38
C LYS A 5 8.44 -14.94 -17.58
N PRO A 6 7.43 -15.21 -16.73
CA PRO A 6 6.09 -14.69 -16.96
C PRO A 6 6.05 -13.15 -16.90
N PRO A 7 5.13 -12.50 -17.64
CA PRO A 7 5.09 -11.06 -17.90
C PRO A 7 4.58 -10.20 -16.74
N PHE A 8 4.54 -10.72 -15.52
CA PHE A 8 4.19 -9.92 -14.34
C PHE A 8 5.44 -9.15 -13.93
N ALA A 9 5.50 -7.93 -14.47
CA ALA A 9 6.50 -6.90 -14.33
C ALA A 9 7.37 -7.04 -13.07
N THR A 10 8.68 -6.94 -13.28
CA THR A 10 9.63 -6.54 -12.24
C THR A 10 9.31 -5.11 -11.82
N SER A 11 8.23 -4.89 -11.08
CA SER A 11 8.10 -3.70 -10.27
C SER A 11 9.22 -3.79 -9.25
N SER A 12 10.11 -2.78 -9.24
CA SER A 12 11.14 -2.72 -8.21
C SER A 12 10.43 -2.64 -6.87
N TYR A 13 10.58 -3.69 -6.06
CA TYR A 13 10.04 -3.71 -4.71
C TYR A 13 10.69 -2.61 -3.87
N LEU A 14 9.96 -2.13 -2.88
CA LEU A 14 10.52 -1.27 -1.85
C LEU A 14 11.07 -2.14 -0.71
N PRO A 15 12.08 -1.66 0.05
CA PRO A 15 12.49 -2.32 1.28
C PRO A 15 11.30 -2.50 2.24
N ALA A 16 11.22 -3.63 2.93
CA ALA A 16 10.25 -3.83 4.01
C ALA A 16 10.76 -3.14 5.29
N THR A 17 10.77 -1.79 5.28
CA THR A 17 11.23 -0.93 6.37
C THR A 17 10.18 0.10 6.73
N THR A 18 10.25 0.63 7.95
CA THR A 18 9.40 1.73 8.42
C THR A 18 9.53 2.97 7.55
N ASP A 19 10.73 3.29 7.06
CA ASP A 19 10.94 4.42 6.14
C ASP A 19 10.13 4.28 4.84
N SER A 20 10.00 3.06 4.32
CA SER A 20 9.23 2.81 3.10
C SER A 20 7.72 2.98 3.33
N ILE A 21 7.25 2.64 4.54
CA ILE A 21 5.87 2.92 4.97
C ILE A 21 5.66 4.43 5.13
N ALA A 22 6.56 5.12 5.82
CA ALA A 22 6.48 6.57 6.01
C ALA A 22 6.44 7.31 4.67
N GLN A 23 7.35 6.96 3.75
CA GLN A 23 7.38 7.54 2.41
C GLN A 23 6.08 7.28 1.64
N ALA A 24 5.43 6.11 1.83
CA ALA A 24 4.14 5.82 1.21
C ALA A 24 3.02 6.68 1.80
N LEU A 25 3.02 6.92 3.11
CA LEU A 25 2.01 7.75 3.79
C LEU A 25 2.19 9.25 3.52
N GLU A 26 3.41 9.69 3.19
CA GLU A 26 3.74 11.06 2.78
C GLU A 26 3.52 11.30 1.27
N ALA A 27 3.06 10.28 0.52
CA ALA A 27 2.77 10.40 -0.90
C ALA A 27 1.70 11.46 -1.17
N LYS A 28 1.73 12.04 -2.38
CA LYS A 28 0.90 13.20 -2.71
C LYS A 28 -0.57 12.87 -2.86
N ASP A 29 -0.85 11.63 -3.24
CA ASP A 29 -2.18 11.12 -3.50
C ASP A 29 -2.30 9.64 -3.10
N ALA A 30 -3.55 9.20 -2.92
CA ALA A 30 -3.86 7.84 -2.49
C ALA A 30 -3.34 6.79 -3.49
N SER A 31 -3.36 7.08 -4.80
CA SER A 31 -2.91 6.14 -5.83
C SER A 31 -1.41 5.85 -5.73
N GLU A 32 -0.61 6.90 -5.53
CA GLU A 32 0.84 6.78 -5.29
C GLU A 32 1.10 6.01 -3.98
N SER A 33 0.40 6.36 -2.90
CA SER A 33 0.51 5.68 -1.60
C SER A 33 0.22 4.18 -1.72
N ILE A 34 -0.91 3.81 -2.33
CA ILE A 34 -1.34 2.43 -2.58
C ILE A 34 -0.29 1.68 -3.42
N SER A 35 0.20 2.30 -4.49
CA SER A 35 1.22 1.71 -5.37
C SER A 35 2.52 1.41 -4.61
N MET A 36 2.93 2.31 -3.71
CA MET A 36 4.12 2.11 -2.88
C MET A 36 3.93 1.02 -1.84
N LEU A 37 2.78 0.98 -1.16
CA LEU A 37 2.48 -0.07 -0.18
C LEU A 37 2.46 -1.46 -0.82
N TYR A 38 1.92 -1.61 -2.04
CA TYR A 38 2.02 -2.87 -2.78
C TYR A 38 3.48 -3.26 -3.08
N ARG A 39 4.34 -2.31 -3.46
CA ARG A 39 5.77 -2.58 -3.66
C ARG A 39 6.51 -3.00 -2.39
N VAL A 40 6.06 -2.56 -1.21
CA VAL A 40 6.57 -3.07 0.08
C VAL A 40 6.16 -4.52 0.31
N LEU A 41 4.94 -4.90 -0.08
CA LEU A 41 4.46 -6.29 0.01
C LEU A 41 5.20 -7.24 -0.93
N GLU A 42 5.58 -6.75 -2.11
CA GLU A 42 6.38 -7.49 -3.11
C GLU A 42 7.83 -7.74 -2.66
N ASN A 43 8.29 -7.10 -1.58
CA ASN A 43 9.62 -7.34 -1.03
C ASN A 43 9.83 -8.85 -0.76
N PRO A 44 10.91 -9.48 -1.24
CA PRO A 44 11.08 -10.94 -1.11
C PRO A 44 11.46 -11.41 0.30
N SER A 45 11.77 -10.50 1.23
CA SER A 45 12.18 -10.87 2.58
C SER A 45 11.04 -11.52 3.36
N ALA A 46 11.39 -12.58 4.08
CA ALA A 46 10.53 -13.30 5.02
C ALA A 46 11.10 -13.27 6.45
N SER A 47 11.99 -12.31 6.75
CA SER A 47 12.44 -12.11 8.13
C SER A 47 11.26 -11.69 9.01
N PRO A 48 11.27 -11.98 10.32
CA PRO A 48 10.19 -11.57 11.23
C PRO A 48 9.93 -10.05 11.20
N GLU A 49 10.98 -9.26 11.03
CA GLU A 49 10.86 -7.81 10.88
C GLU A 49 10.16 -7.42 9.58
N ALA A 50 10.56 -8.00 8.44
CA ALA A 50 9.90 -7.73 7.16
C ALA A 50 8.43 -8.15 7.19
N LEU A 51 8.09 -9.28 7.83
CA LEU A 51 6.71 -9.72 7.99
C LEU A 51 5.88 -8.71 8.79
N ARG A 52 6.41 -8.17 9.90
CA ARG A 52 5.73 -7.11 10.67
C ARG A 52 5.50 -5.85 9.85
N ILE A 53 6.48 -5.44 9.03
CA ILE A 53 6.30 -4.28 8.14
C ILE A 53 5.25 -4.56 7.07
N LYS A 54 5.19 -5.77 6.51
CA LYS A 54 4.15 -6.14 5.54
C LYS A 54 2.75 -6.18 6.16
N GLU A 55 2.62 -6.65 7.40
CA GLU A 55 1.36 -6.57 8.15
C GLU A 55 0.93 -5.11 8.31
N GLN A 56 1.86 -4.21 8.67
CA GLN A 56 1.58 -2.78 8.74
C GLN A 56 1.18 -2.19 7.37
N ALA A 57 1.83 -2.60 6.28
CA ALA A 57 1.46 -2.16 4.94
C ALA A 57 0.03 -2.60 4.56
N ILE A 58 -0.38 -3.82 4.92
CA ILE A 58 -1.76 -4.32 4.70
C ILE A 58 -2.78 -3.49 5.47
N SER A 59 -2.50 -3.17 6.73
CA SER A 59 -3.39 -2.31 7.53
C SER A 59 -3.57 -0.93 6.89
N ASN A 60 -2.48 -0.27 6.49
CA ASN A 60 -2.54 1.02 5.80
C ASN A 60 -3.29 0.94 4.46
N LEU A 61 -3.07 -0.12 3.67
CA LEU A 61 -3.83 -0.36 2.44
C LEU A 61 -5.33 -0.50 2.71
N THR A 62 -5.69 -1.22 3.78
CA THR A 62 -7.09 -1.41 4.18
C THR A 62 -7.71 -0.06 4.55
N GLU A 63 -7.02 0.76 5.33
CA GLU A 63 -7.49 2.10 5.71
C GLU A 63 -7.69 3.02 4.50
N LEU A 64 -6.74 3.03 3.56
CA LEU A 64 -6.86 3.84 2.34
C LEU A 64 -8.02 3.38 1.47
N LEU A 65 -8.11 2.09 1.18
CA LEU A 65 -9.13 1.54 0.28
C LEU A 65 -10.56 1.56 0.87
N THR A 66 -10.68 1.51 2.20
CA THR A 66 -12.00 1.61 2.88
C THR A 66 -12.37 3.04 3.25
N GLY A 67 -11.37 3.91 3.46
CA GLY A 67 -11.55 5.34 3.69
C GLY A 67 -12.06 6.08 2.46
N GLU A 68 -11.75 5.61 1.26
CA GLU A 68 -12.29 6.17 0.00
C GLU A 68 -13.82 6.07 -0.10
N GLU A 69 -14.47 5.11 0.57
CA GLU A 69 -15.94 4.99 0.58
C GLU A 69 -16.63 5.93 1.58
N SER A 70 -15.90 6.50 2.56
CA SER A 70 -16.49 7.34 3.61
C SER A 70 -16.46 8.85 3.32
N GLY A 71 -15.88 9.28 2.19
CA GLY A 71 -15.80 10.67 1.77
C GLY A 71 -17.05 11.23 1.07
N GLY A 72 -18.18 10.52 1.10
CA GLY A 72 -19.39 10.84 0.35
C GLY A 72 -20.68 11.02 1.15
N LEU A 73 -20.65 11.02 2.49
CA LEU A 73 -21.79 11.52 3.25
C LEU A 73 -21.64 13.03 3.43
N GLU A 74 -22.19 13.78 2.46
CA GLU A 74 -22.67 15.13 2.75
C GLU A 74 -23.48 15.06 4.04
N LYS A 75 -22.98 15.73 5.08
CA LYS A 75 -23.73 15.95 6.32
C LYS A 75 -25.10 16.51 5.89
N PRO A 76 -26.23 15.88 6.28
CA PRO A 76 -27.53 16.37 5.88
C PRO A 76 -27.68 17.83 6.33
N PRO A 77 -28.28 18.71 5.51
CA PRO A 77 -28.45 20.11 5.88
C PRO A 77 -29.21 20.18 7.21
N ASP A 78 -28.69 21.00 8.13
CA ASP A 78 -29.34 21.23 9.42
C ASP A 78 -30.81 21.66 9.16
N PRO A 79 -31.79 21.09 9.88
CA PRO A 79 -33.19 21.44 9.68
C PRO A 79 -33.40 22.94 9.98
N ALA A 80 -34.15 23.59 9.09
CA ALA A 80 -34.54 25.00 9.18
C ALA A 80 -35.45 25.29 10.38
#